data_AF-A0A6B2T835-F1
#
_entry.id   AF-A0A6B2T835-F1
#
_cell.length_a   1.000
_cell.length_b   1.000
_cell.length_c   1.000
_cell.angle_alpha   90.00
_cell.angle_beta   90.00
_cell.angle_gamma   90.00
#
_symmetry.space_group_name_H-M   'P 1'
#
loop_
_entity.id
_entity.type
_entity.pdbx_description
1 polymer ?
#
loop_
_entity_poly.entity_id
_entity_poly.type
_entity_poly.pdbx_seq_one_letter_code
_entity_poly.pdbx_strand_id
1 'polypeptide(L)'
;ARGIDRTRVVPNAAARSLSVERPFPRDELDPFRHRRALLSGAEELGARMRGEDQVCRTLVLTVRYADRSTTTRSKALPEQTAHSTELARTAYRMYDALGLQRARVRALSLRAEGLAPAEHATHQLSFDPTDEKTRRIEEVADRARAKFGPGAIVPGTLAA
;
A
#
# COMPACT_ATOMS: atom_id res chain seq x y z
N ALA A 1 14.22 21.73 -8.92
CA ALA A 1 14.79 20.55 -9.60
C ALA A 1 13.68 19.52 -9.79
N ARG A 2 13.42 19.13 -11.04
CA ARG A 2 12.21 18.43 -11.52
C ARG A 2 12.31 16.93 -11.25
N GLY A 3 11.23 16.32 -10.80
CA GLY A 3 11.12 14.89 -10.53
C GLY A 3 11.38 14.07 -11.79
N ILE A 4 12.56 13.48 -11.86
CA ILE A 4 12.94 12.52 -12.89
C ILE A 4 13.06 11.17 -12.18
N ASP A 5 11.99 10.38 -12.23
CA ASP A 5 12.13 8.94 -12.10
C ASP A 5 12.66 8.43 -13.46
N ARG A 6 13.83 7.78 -13.45
CA ARG A 6 14.57 7.34 -14.65
C ARG A 6 14.30 5.88 -14.99
N THR A 7 13.13 5.36 -14.64
CA THR A 7 12.86 3.94 -14.92
C THR A 7 12.48 3.72 -16.38
N ARG A 8 13.36 3.01 -17.09
CA ARG A 8 13.20 2.60 -18.50
C ARG A 8 11.97 1.69 -18.64
N VAL A 9 11.00 2.11 -19.45
CA VAL A 9 9.87 1.27 -19.87
C VAL A 9 10.40 0.23 -20.86
N VAL A 10 10.44 -1.04 -20.44
CA VAL A 10 10.73 -2.18 -21.31
C VAL A 10 9.40 -2.88 -21.58
N PRO A 11 8.95 -3.00 -22.84
CA PRO A 11 7.73 -3.71 -23.15
C PRO A 11 7.98 -5.22 -23.06
N ASN A 12 7.08 -5.95 -22.41
CA ASN A 12 6.92 -7.42 -22.47
C ASN A 12 7.78 -8.32 -21.56
N ALA A 13 7.82 -8.06 -20.23
CA ALA A 13 8.11 -9.09 -19.23
C ALA A 13 7.30 -8.82 -17.94
N ALA A 14 6.56 -9.82 -17.46
CA ALA A 14 5.61 -9.72 -16.34
C ALA A 14 6.17 -9.01 -15.07
N ALA A 15 5.31 -8.20 -14.45
CA ALA A 15 5.52 -7.12 -13.49
C ALA A 15 6.67 -7.26 -12.45
N ARG A 16 7.66 -6.35 -12.53
CA ARG A 16 8.60 -6.07 -11.44
C ARG A 16 8.08 -4.93 -10.56
N SER A 17 7.27 -5.29 -9.56
CA SER A 17 6.81 -4.45 -8.43
C SER A 17 5.90 -3.26 -8.77
N LEU A 18 5.04 -2.90 -7.82
CA LEU A 18 4.18 -1.72 -7.85
C LEU A 18 4.51 -0.83 -6.65
N SER A 19 4.51 0.48 -6.81
CA SER A 19 4.82 1.40 -5.71
C SER A 19 3.96 2.66 -5.72
N VAL A 20 3.79 3.24 -4.53
CA VAL A 20 3.11 4.51 -4.29
C VAL A 20 3.90 5.32 -3.27
N GLU A 21 3.98 6.63 -3.48
CA GLU A 21 4.60 7.57 -2.53
C GLU A 21 3.54 8.56 -2.02
N ARG A 22 3.67 8.94 -0.76
CA ARG A 22 2.92 10.00 -0.08
C ARG A 22 3.90 11.02 0.49
N PRO A 23 4.22 12.08 -0.26
CA PRO A 23 5.01 13.19 0.26
C PRO A 23 4.17 14.07 1.20
N PHE A 24 4.81 14.66 2.21
CA PHE A 24 4.20 15.65 3.08
C PHE A 24 4.58 17.08 2.64
N PRO A 25 3.66 18.05 2.73
CA PRO A 25 3.92 19.44 2.32
C PRO A 25 4.94 20.16 3.23
N ARG A 26 5.06 19.70 4.48
CA ARG A 26 6.07 20.13 5.45
C ARG A 26 6.61 18.88 6.14
N ASP A 27 7.80 18.97 6.74
CA ASP A 27 8.33 17.84 7.48
C ASP A 27 7.37 17.48 8.64
N GLU A 28 6.79 16.29 8.58
CA GLU A 28 5.67 15.85 9.42
C GLU A 28 6.18 15.10 10.65
N LEU A 29 5.56 15.35 11.79
CA LEU A 29 5.90 14.74 13.07
C LEU A 29 4.72 13.95 13.64
N ASP A 30 3.51 14.23 13.16
CA ASP A 30 2.28 13.64 13.69
C ASP A 30 2.13 12.17 13.22
N PRO A 31 2.20 11.19 14.13
CA PRO A 31 2.00 9.78 13.80
C PRO A 31 0.62 9.50 13.20
N PHE A 32 -0.42 10.28 13.51
CA PHE A 32 -1.75 10.12 12.92
C PHE A 32 -1.74 10.44 11.43
N ARG A 33 -1.02 11.50 11.03
CA ARG A 33 -0.86 11.84 9.61
C ARG A 33 -0.01 10.82 8.87
N HIS A 34 1.01 10.27 9.51
CA HIS A 34 1.77 9.15 8.95
C HIS A 34 0.88 7.93 8.71
N ARG A 35 0.05 7.53 9.70
CA ARG A 35 -0.89 6.41 9.53
C ARG A 35 -1.91 6.66 8.42
N ARG A 36 -2.49 7.87 8.32
CA ARG A 36 -3.40 8.23 7.21
C ARG A 36 -2.72 8.09 5.85
N ALA A 37 -1.46 8.53 5.73
CA ALA A 37 -0.69 8.39 4.49
C ALA A 37 -0.43 6.92 4.13
N LEU A 38 -0.07 6.09 5.12
CA LEU A 38 0.12 4.65 4.91
C LEU A 38 -1.17 3.94 4.50
N LEU A 39 -2.31 4.28 5.12
CA LEU A 39 -3.61 3.75 4.74
C LEU A 39 -3.96 4.08 3.29
N SER A 40 -3.86 5.37 2.94
CA SER A 40 -4.12 5.83 1.57
C SER A 40 -3.18 5.18 0.56
N GLY A 41 -1.92 4.95 0.90
CA GLY A 41 -0.96 4.23 0.05
C GLY A 41 -1.35 2.77 -0.12
N ALA A 42 -1.71 2.08 0.96
CA ALA A 42 -2.13 0.68 0.92
C ALA A 42 -3.42 0.46 0.11
N GLU A 43 -4.36 1.40 0.20
CA GLU A 43 -5.58 1.40 -0.62
C GLU A 43 -5.27 1.53 -2.11
N GLU A 44 -4.47 2.53 -2.48
CA GLU A 44 -4.09 2.72 -3.89
C GLU A 44 -3.30 1.51 -4.43
N LEU A 45 -2.37 0.97 -3.64
CA LEU A 45 -1.56 -0.17 -4.04
C LEU A 45 -2.42 -1.43 -4.21
N GLY A 46 -3.35 -1.68 -3.28
CA GLY A 46 -4.30 -2.79 -3.38
C GLY A 46 -5.23 -2.66 -4.57
N ALA A 47 -5.80 -1.47 -4.80
CA ALA A 47 -6.67 -1.20 -5.95
C ALA A 47 -5.93 -1.40 -7.29
N ARG A 48 -4.67 -0.95 -7.41
CA ARG A 48 -3.87 -1.16 -8.62
C ARG A 48 -3.58 -2.65 -8.86
N MET A 49 -3.17 -3.38 -7.83
CA MET A 49 -2.92 -4.83 -7.94
C MET A 49 -4.18 -5.58 -8.36
N ARG A 50 -5.33 -5.29 -7.76
CA ARG A 50 -6.61 -5.93 -8.13
C ARG A 50 -7.08 -5.53 -9.53
N GLY A 51 -6.80 -4.30 -9.97
CA GLY A 51 -7.08 -3.87 -11.35
C GLY A 51 -6.22 -4.56 -12.40
N GLU A 52 -5.09 -5.15 -12.00
CA GLU A 52 -4.18 -5.93 -12.86
C GLU A 52 -4.27 -7.44 -12.59
N ASP A 53 -5.26 -7.91 -11.81
CA ASP A 53 -5.41 -9.31 -11.37
C ASP A 53 -4.13 -9.90 -10.75
N GLN A 54 -3.43 -9.08 -9.94
CA GLN A 54 -2.18 -9.42 -9.28
C GLN A 54 -2.32 -9.45 -7.75
N VAL A 55 -1.45 -10.21 -7.11
CA VAL A 55 -1.20 -10.24 -5.66
C VAL A 55 0.28 -10.07 -5.39
N CYS A 56 0.67 -9.64 -4.18
CA CYS A 56 2.08 -9.52 -3.80
C CYS A 56 2.46 -10.45 -2.65
N ARG A 57 3.72 -10.89 -2.64
CA ARG A 57 4.32 -11.67 -1.54
C ARG A 57 5.01 -10.81 -0.50
N THR A 58 5.52 -9.64 -0.89
CA THR A 58 6.33 -8.80 -0.01
C THR A 58 5.87 -7.35 -0.09
N LEU A 59 5.74 -6.71 1.07
CA LEU A 59 5.51 -5.27 1.18
C LEU A 59 6.79 -4.59 1.69
N VAL A 60 7.16 -3.49 1.06
CA VAL A 60 8.31 -2.66 1.43
C VAL A 60 7.83 -1.27 1.81
N LEU A 61 8.22 -0.80 2.99
CA LEU A 61 8.02 0.55 3.48
C LEU A 61 9.35 1.30 3.41
N THR A 62 9.35 2.46 2.74
CA THR A 62 10.46 3.42 2.81
C THR A 62 9.99 4.70 3.47
N VAL A 63 10.74 5.13 4.49
CA VAL A 63 10.56 6.40 5.18
C VAL A 63 11.68 7.33 4.76
N ARG A 64 11.34 8.52 4.25
CA ARG A 64 12.30 9.58 3.94
C ARG A 64 12.18 10.69 4.99
N TYR A 65 13.28 11.04 5.63
CA TYR A 65 13.31 12.02 6.72
C TYR A 65 13.68 13.44 6.24
N ALA A 66 13.55 14.42 7.14
CA ALA A 66 13.88 15.82 6.89
C ALA A 66 15.35 16.05 6.48
N ASP A 67 16.27 15.28 7.05
CA ASP A 67 17.70 15.29 6.74
C ASP A 67 18.05 14.60 5.41
N ARG A 68 17.03 14.14 4.66
CA ARG A 68 17.14 13.36 3.41
C ARG A 68 17.68 11.94 3.59
N SER A 69 17.94 11.48 4.81
CA SER A 69 18.20 10.07 5.05
C SER A 69 16.93 9.23 4.82
N THR A 70 17.11 7.93 4.65
CA THR A 70 15.99 7.01 4.43
C THR A 70 16.13 5.76 5.29
N THR A 71 14.99 5.20 5.68
CA THR A 71 14.93 3.85 6.26
C THR A 71 13.97 3.00 5.46
N THR A 72 14.45 1.86 5.01
CA THR A 72 13.64 0.86 4.32
C THR A 72 13.44 -0.37 5.18
N ARG A 73 12.22 -0.88 5.23
CA ARG A 73 11.86 -2.16 5.84
C ARG A 73 11.02 -2.96 4.86
N SER A 74 11.28 -4.24 4.77
CA SER A 74 10.47 -5.18 3.99
C SER A 74 9.89 -6.26 4.90
N LYS A 75 8.71 -6.73 4.54
CA LYS A 75 8.06 -7.86 5.23
C LYS A 75 7.39 -8.75 4.19
N ALA A 76 7.75 -10.04 4.24
CA ALA A 76 7.00 -11.07 3.54
C ALA A 76 5.63 -11.23 4.21
N LEU A 77 4.59 -11.23 3.38
CA LEU A 77 3.21 -11.48 3.79
C LEU A 77 3.02 -13.00 4.00
N PRO A 78 2.25 -13.43 5.02
CA PRO A 78 1.96 -14.84 5.26
C PRO A 78 1.39 -15.52 4.01
N GLU A 79 0.45 -14.83 3.37
CA GLU A 79 -0.20 -15.21 2.13
C GLU A 79 0.00 -14.12 1.08
N GLN A 80 -0.01 -14.51 -0.19
CA GLN A 80 0.04 -13.55 -1.28
C GLN A 80 -1.31 -12.82 -1.33
N THR A 81 -1.30 -11.49 -1.26
CA THR A 81 -2.55 -10.74 -1.19
C THR A 81 -2.47 -9.38 -1.89
N ALA A 82 -3.63 -8.88 -2.29
CA ALA A 82 -3.83 -7.51 -2.74
C ALA A 82 -4.83 -6.75 -1.86
N HIS A 83 -5.20 -7.29 -0.69
CA HIS A 83 -6.19 -6.67 0.20
C HIS A 83 -5.62 -5.45 0.91
N SER A 84 -6.28 -4.30 0.71
CA SER A 84 -5.84 -3.00 1.26
C SER A 84 -5.75 -3.05 2.78
N THR A 85 -6.68 -3.74 3.44
CA THR A 85 -6.70 -3.92 4.89
C THR A 85 -5.43 -4.63 5.41
N GLU A 86 -5.02 -5.72 4.78
CA GLU A 86 -3.82 -6.49 5.19
C GLU A 86 -2.52 -5.76 4.84
N LEU A 87 -2.48 -5.04 3.72
CA LEU A 87 -1.37 -4.17 3.37
C LEU A 87 -1.21 -3.02 4.39
N ALA A 88 -2.31 -2.36 4.78
CA ALA A 88 -2.29 -1.29 5.77
C ALA A 88 -1.87 -1.79 7.15
N ARG A 89 -2.42 -2.93 7.61
CA ARG A 89 -2.04 -3.58 8.88
C ARG A 89 -0.54 -3.90 8.89
N THR A 90 0.00 -4.39 7.78
CA THR A 90 1.42 -4.73 7.67
C THR A 90 2.30 -3.48 7.61
N ALA A 91 1.90 -2.44 6.87
CA ALA A 91 2.57 -1.16 6.84
C ALA A 91 2.64 -0.51 8.23
N TYR A 92 1.55 -0.56 9.01
CA TYR A 92 1.53 -0.06 10.39
C TYR A 92 2.51 -0.81 11.28
N ARG A 93 2.53 -2.14 11.24
CA ARG A 93 3.48 -2.94 12.01
C ARG A 93 4.94 -2.59 11.66
N MET A 94 5.24 -2.43 10.38
CA MET A 94 6.58 -2.01 9.93
C MET A 94 6.92 -0.60 10.42
N TYR A 95 5.98 0.33 10.33
CA TYR A 95 6.13 1.71 10.79
C TYR A 95 6.34 1.77 12.31
N ASP A 96 5.54 1.06 13.09
CA ASP A 96 5.62 1.03 14.55
C ASP A 96 6.96 0.43 15.02
N ALA A 97 7.47 -0.58 14.32
CA ALA A 97 8.78 -1.18 14.59
C ALA A 97 9.97 -0.26 14.31
N LEU A 98 9.79 0.84 13.56
CA LEU A 98 10.84 1.84 13.39
C LEU A 98 11.05 2.69 14.65
N GLY A 99 10.08 2.71 15.57
CA GLY A 99 10.20 3.43 16.84
C GLY A 99 10.54 4.90 16.64
N LEU A 100 9.91 5.58 15.67
CA LEU A 100 10.23 6.96 15.29
C LEU A 100 9.98 7.94 16.45
N GLN A 101 11.03 8.21 17.23
CA GLN A 101 10.97 9.19 18.33
C GLN A 101 11.23 10.60 17.78
N ARG A 102 10.16 11.39 17.60
CA ARG A 102 10.22 12.79 17.12
C ARG A 102 10.93 12.96 15.77
N ALA A 103 10.98 11.89 14.95
CA ALA A 103 11.60 11.94 13.64
C ALA A 103 10.70 12.70 12.66
N ARG A 104 11.26 13.73 12.02
CA ARG A 104 10.58 14.52 11.00
C ARG A 104 10.57 13.76 9.67
N VAL A 105 9.40 13.39 9.18
CA VAL A 105 9.20 12.61 7.94
C VAL A 105 8.80 13.54 6.80
N ARG A 106 9.45 13.38 5.65
CA ARG A 106 9.14 14.10 4.41
C ARG A 106 8.26 13.32 3.44
N ALA A 107 8.42 12.01 3.42
CA ALA A 107 7.60 11.13 2.59
C ALA A 107 7.58 9.71 3.15
N LEU A 108 6.49 9.00 2.86
CA LEU A 108 6.36 7.56 3.06
C LEU A 108 6.07 6.92 1.70
N SER A 109 6.75 5.82 1.38
CA SER A 109 6.43 5.02 0.21
C SER A 109 6.16 3.57 0.57
N LEU A 110 5.21 2.98 -0.14
CA LEU A 110 4.89 1.56 -0.08
C LEU A 110 5.17 0.94 -1.44
N ARG A 111 5.79 -0.24 -1.45
CA ARG A 111 6.09 -1.01 -2.66
C ARG A 111 5.70 -2.47 -2.46
N ALA A 112 4.87 -2.99 -3.36
CA ALA A 112 4.54 -4.39 -3.48
C ALA A 112 5.57 -5.09 -4.37
N GLU A 113 6.16 -6.17 -3.88
CA GLU A 113 7.14 -7.00 -4.57
C GLU A 113 6.72 -8.47 -4.57
N GLY A 114 7.33 -9.26 -5.46
CA GLY A 114 6.90 -10.65 -5.69
C GLY A 114 5.47 -10.70 -6.19
N LEU A 115 5.20 -9.94 -7.27
CA LEU A 115 3.89 -9.90 -7.89
C LEU A 115 3.65 -11.20 -8.64
N ALA A 116 2.46 -11.77 -8.47
CA ALA A 116 2.02 -12.97 -9.14
C ALA A 116 0.56 -12.82 -9.58
N PRO A 117 0.11 -13.52 -10.64
CA PRO A 117 -1.31 -13.58 -10.98
C PRO A 117 -2.13 -14.07 -9.79
N ALA A 118 -3.25 -13.41 -9.50
CA ALA A 118 -4.13 -13.72 -8.38
C ALA A 118 -4.68 -15.15 -8.45
N GLU A 119 -4.85 -15.70 -9.65
CA GLU A 119 -5.23 -17.10 -9.91
C GLU A 119 -4.27 -18.14 -9.29
N HIS A 120 -2.99 -17.78 -9.09
CA HIS A 120 -1.97 -18.66 -8.50
C HIS A 120 -1.77 -18.40 -7.00
N ALA A 121 -2.51 -17.45 -6.41
CA ALA A 121 -2.43 -17.16 -5.00
C ALA A 121 -3.00 -18.36 -4.21
N THR A 122 -2.15 -19.03 -3.43
CA THR A 122 -2.62 -20.05 -2.49
C THR A 122 -3.40 -19.35 -1.39
N HIS A 123 -4.73 -19.39 -1.47
CA HIS A 123 -5.61 -18.83 -0.45
C HIS A 123 -5.63 -19.78 0.75
N GLN A 124 -5.31 -19.30 1.95
CA GLN A 124 -5.77 -19.99 3.13
C GLN A 124 -7.26 -19.65 3.30
N LEU A 125 -8.12 -20.67 3.29
CA LEU A 125 -9.51 -20.51 3.71
C LEU A 125 -9.51 -20.09 5.18
N SER A 126 -9.48 -18.79 5.44
CA SER A 126 -9.80 -18.24 6.76
C SER A 126 -11.29 -18.51 6.99
N PHE A 127 -11.60 -19.40 7.92
CA PHE A 127 -12.97 -19.70 8.38
C PHE A 127 -13.56 -18.57 9.25
N ASP A 128 -13.01 -17.34 9.19
CA ASP A 128 -13.55 -16.17 9.88
C ASP A 128 -14.56 -15.41 8.99
N PRO A 129 -15.86 -15.39 9.34
CA PRO A 129 -16.89 -14.71 8.56
C PRO A 129 -16.70 -13.18 8.47
N THR A 130 -15.88 -12.59 9.34
CA THR A 130 -15.55 -11.15 9.34
C THR A 130 -14.61 -10.77 8.20
N ASP A 131 -13.65 -11.64 7.90
CA ASP A 131 -12.70 -11.46 6.80
C ASP A 131 -13.40 -11.55 5.45
N GLU A 132 -14.37 -12.46 5.31
CA GLU A 132 -15.12 -12.61 4.06
C GLU A 132 -16.04 -11.42 3.79
N LYS A 133 -16.66 -10.86 4.83
CA LYS A 133 -17.48 -9.65 4.72
C LYS A 133 -16.65 -8.43 4.30
N THR A 134 -15.47 -8.26 4.90
CA THR A 134 -14.54 -7.17 4.56
C THR A 134 -14.05 -7.30 3.11
N ARG A 135 -13.73 -8.52 2.67
CA ARG A 135 -13.36 -8.82 1.28
C ARG A 135 -14.45 -8.48 0.26
N ARG A 136 -15.69 -8.92 0.50
CA ARG A 136 -16.84 -8.58 -0.37
C ARG A 136 -17.08 -7.07 -0.42
N ILE A 137 -16.87 -6.36 0.69
CA ILE A 137 -16.97 -4.90 0.73
C ILE A 137 -15.86 -4.25 -0.10
N GLU A 138 -14.60 -4.74 -0.03
CA GLU A 138 -13.51 -4.25 -0.86
C GLU A 138 -13.78 -4.47 -2.37
N GLU A 139 -14.21 -5.67 -2.77
CA GLU A 139 -14.57 -5.97 -4.16
C GLU A 139 -15.72 -5.09 -4.69
N VAL A 140 -16.75 -4.86 -3.86
CA VAL A 140 -17.86 -3.95 -4.19
C VAL A 140 -17.35 -2.51 -4.29
N ALA A 141 -16.46 -2.09 -3.40
CA ALA A 141 -15.89 -0.76 -3.40
C ALA A 141 -15.01 -0.50 -4.63
N ASP A 142 -14.22 -1.49 -5.04
CA ASP A 142 -13.40 -1.40 -6.24
C ASP A 142 -14.24 -1.36 -7.51
N ARG A 143 -15.27 -2.21 -7.61
CA ARG A 143 -16.21 -2.20 -8.73
C ARG A 143 -16.96 -0.88 -8.81
N ALA A 144 -17.30 -0.27 -7.68
CA ALA A 144 -17.88 1.07 -7.64
C ALA A 144 -16.86 2.13 -8.09
N ARG A 145 -15.58 2.07 -7.68
CA ARG A 145 -14.55 2.99 -8.17
C ARG A 145 -14.23 2.81 -9.66
N ALA A 146 -14.27 1.58 -10.17
CA ALA A 146 -14.11 1.30 -11.60
C ALA A 146 -15.26 1.89 -12.42
N LYS A 147 -16.48 1.91 -11.86
CA LYS A 147 -17.68 2.42 -12.54
C LYS A 147 -17.88 3.94 -12.37
N PHE A 148 -17.45 4.52 -11.25
CA PHE A 148 -17.80 5.90 -10.84
C PHE A 148 -16.59 6.79 -10.54
N GLY A 149 -15.36 6.28 -10.70
CA GLY A 149 -14.12 7.01 -10.47
C GLY A 149 -13.57 6.87 -9.04
N PRO A 150 -12.30 7.26 -8.81
CA PRO A 150 -11.57 7.00 -7.57
C PRO A 150 -12.13 7.70 -6.31
N GLY A 151 -13.02 8.70 -6.47
CA GLY A 151 -13.68 9.39 -5.37
C GLY A 151 -15.02 8.78 -4.92
N ALA A 152 -15.50 7.72 -5.58
CA ALA A 152 -16.85 7.21 -5.35
C ALA A 152 -17.02 6.48 -4.00
N ILE A 153 -15.98 5.81 -3.51
CA ILE A 153 -15.97 5.13 -2.20
C ILE A 153 -14.60 5.30 -1.55
N VAL A 154 -14.54 6.13 -0.51
CA VAL A 154 -13.43 6.24 0.44
C VAL A 154 -13.86 5.58 1.76
N PRO A 155 -13.00 4.78 2.41
CA PRO A 155 -13.32 4.28 3.75
C PRO A 155 -13.53 5.45 4.72
N GLY A 156 -14.48 5.30 5.63
CA GLY A 156 -14.93 6.39 6.52
C GLY A 156 -13.81 7.02 7.39
N THR A 157 -12.66 6.36 7.53
CA THR A 157 -11.47 6.89 8.19
C THR A 157 -10.72 7.95 7.37
N LEU A 158 -10.94 8.02 6.05
CA LEU A 158 -10.38 9.04 5.17
C LEU A 158 -11.38 10.16 4.84
N ALA A 159 -12.67 9.95 5.08
CA ALA A 159 -13.73 10.95 4.93
C ALA A 159 -13.79 11.88 6.17
N ALA A 160 -12.77 12.73 6.33
CA ALA A 160 -12.75 13.85 7.28
C ALA A 160 -11.79 14.94 6.81
#